data_AF-A0A4C1YW52-F1
#
_entry.id   AF-A0A4C1YW52-F1
#
_cell.length_a   1.000
_cell.length_b   1.000
_cell.length_c   1.000
_cell.angle_alpha   90.00
_cell.angle_beta   90.00
_cell.angle_gamma   90.00
#
_symmetry.space_group_name_H-M   'P 1'
#
loop_
_entity.id
_entity.type
_entity.pdbx_description
1 polymer ?
#
loop_
_entity_poly.entity_id
_entity_poly.type
_entity_poly.pdbx_seq_one_letter_code
_entity_poly.pdbx_strand_id
1 'polypeptide(L)'
;MMYASNTWAPATELEMIRSALNSLQRGLAIKICRAYRMVSLTSAMILAGLLPLDLRIREAEALYKARKGLSMDYLPPGKELEKEIANTERPQPAKSMSSEYELVDESDPDPLGKIVGPQIYTDGSKINGRVGAAITWWTNDKESEYQTLSLHPSCSVYQAAMYAL
;
A
#
# COMPACT_ATOMS: atom_id res chain seq x y z
N MET A 1 14.77 11.58 4.36
CA MET A 1 16.06 11.63 5.12
C MET A 1 16.84 10.32 5.10
N MET A 2 16.22 9.14 4.99
CA MET A 2 16.96 7.86 4.99
C MET A 2 17.40 7.39 3.59
N TYR A 3 17.47 8.29 2.61
CA TYR A 3 17.97 7.91 1.29
C TYR A 3 19.46 7.55 1.39
N ALA A 4 19.84 6.46 0.72
CA ALA A 4 21.19 5.90 0.77
C ALA A 4 21.70 5.61 2.20
N SER A 5 20.81 5.35 3.17
CA SER A 5 21.21 5.07 4.55
C SER A 5 22.18 3.90 4.66
N ASN A 6 22.15 2.96 3.73
CA ASN A 6 23.09 1.84 3.64
C ASN A 6 24.56 2.26 3.45
N THR A 7 24.85 3.46 2.93
CA THR A 7 26.24 3.90 2.71
C THR A 7 26.82 4.65 3.90
N TRP A 8 25.98 5.37 4.64
CA TRP A 8 26.41 6.23 5.75
C TRP A 8 25.91 5.76 7.13
N ALA A 9 25.18 4.65 7.21
CA ALA A 9 24.75 4.05 8.48
C ALA A 9 25.90 3.86 9.50
N PRO A 10 27.12 3.41 9.11
CA PRO A 10 28.24 3.33 10.05
C PRO A 10 28.58 4.68 10.70
N ALA A 11 28.35 5.79 10.01
CA ALA A 11 28.59 7.13 10.54
C ALA A 11 27.65 7.47 11.72
N THR A 12 26.52 6.76 11.89
CA THR A 12 25.61 6.93 13.05
C THR A 12 26.17 6.38 14.36
N GLU A 13 27.31 5.70 14.32
CA GLU A 13 28.10 5.35 15.52
C GLU A 13 28.78 6.59 16.12
N LEU A 14 29.02 7.62 15.31
CA LEU A 14 29.63 8.87 15.77
C LEU A 14 28.59 9.72 16.53
N GLU A 15 28.92 10.09 17.75
CA GLU A 15 28.04 10.86 18.63
C GLU A 15 27.64 12.23 18.05
N MET A 16 28.54 12.87 17.32
CA MET A 16 28.24 14.14 16.64
C MET A 16 27.08 14.00 15.64
N ILE A 17 27.07 12.92 14.87
CA ILE A 17 26.04 12.65 13.86
C ILE A 17 24.73 12.27 14.57
N ARG A 18 24.80 11.45 15.61
CA ARG A 18 23.63 11.09 16.42
C ARG A 18 22.99 12.32 17.08
N SER A 19 23.79 13.22 17.63
CA SER A 19 23.33 14.48 18.23
C SER A 19 22.65 15.40 17.20
N ALA A 20 23.20 15.50 15.99
CA ALA A 20 22.58 16.24 14.89
C ALA A 20 21.21 15.64 14.48
N LEU A 21 21.14 14.32 14.35
CA LEU A 21 19.89 13.59 14.04
C LEU A 21 18.84 13.80 15.14
N ASN A 22 19.24 13.68 16.40
CA ASN A 22 18.37 13.89 17.56
C ASN A 22 17.83 15.32 17.61
N SER A 23 18.67 16.33 17.31
CA SER A 23 18.27 17.73 17.27
C SER A 23 17.19 17.98 16.21
N LEU A 24 17.37 17.41 15.01
CA LEU A 24 16.38 17.46 13.94
C LEU A 24 15.07 16.75 14.33
N GLN A 25 15.18 15.51 14.82
CA GLN A 25 14.03 14.69 15.19
C GLN A 25 13.21 15.31 16.31
N ARG A 26 13.86 15.94 17.30
CA ARG A 26 13.20 16.67 18.38
C ARG A 26 12.32 17.79 17.85
N GLY A 27 12.82 18.56 16.88
CA GLY A 27 12.06 19.65 16.27
C GLY A 27 10.77 19.17 15.61
N LEU A 28 10.79 18.00 14.98
CA LEU A 28 9.62 17.37 14.39
C LEU A 28 8.69 16.79 15.47
N ALA A 29 9.24 16.07 16.46
CA ALA A 29 8.47 15.45 17.53
C ALA A 29 7.67 16.49 18.36
N ILE A 30 8.29 17.62 18.69
CA ILE A 30 7.62 18.73 19.39
C ILE A 30 6.42 19.27 18.60
N LYS A 31 6.55 19.39 17.27
CA LYS A 31 5.46 19.84 16.39
C LYS A 31 4.32 18.83 16.31
N ILE A 32 4.63 17.53 16.23
CA ILE A 32 3.65 16.44 16.18
C ILE A 32 2.82 16.42 17.47
N CYS A 33 3.47 16.48 18.63
CA CYS A 33 2.79 16.45 19.93
C CYS A 33 2.19 17.80 20.36
N ARG A 34 2.41 18.87 19.59
CA ARG A 34 2.07 20.26 19.98
C ARG A 34 2.61 20.64 21.36
N ALA A 35 3.84 20.20 21.66
CA ALA A 35 4.44 20.37 22.98
C ALA A 35 5.25 21.67 23.07
N TYR A 36 5.60 22.09 24.30
CA TYR A 36 6.46 23.26 24.49
C TYR A 36 7.90 22.99 24.03
N ARG A 37 8.61 24.06 23.63
CA ARG A 37 10.01 23.98 23.20
C ARG A 37 10.97 23.42 24.26
N MET A 38 10.58 23.42 25.54
CA MET A 38 11.41 22.93 26.65
C MET A 38 11.31 21.42 26.89
N VAL A 39 10.39 20.72 26.21
CA VAL A 39 10.19 19.28 26.42
C VAL A 39 11.45 18.49 26.05
N SER A 40 11.82 17.50 26.88
CA SER A 40 12.98 16.65 26.62
C SER A 40 12.83 15.87 25.31
N LEU A 41 13.95 15.49 24.68
CA LEU A 41 13.93 14.67 23.46
C LEU A 41 13.12 13.39 23.67
N THR A 42 13.45 12.64 24.71
CA THR A 42 12.84 11.34 25.01
C THR A 42 11.34 11.47 25.22
N SER A 43 10.90 12.46 26.01
CA SER A 43 9.48 12.71 26.23
C SER A 43 8.76 13.09 24.93
N ALA A 44 9.35 14.00 24.13
CA ALA A 44 8.76 14.40 22.86
C ALA A 44 8.63 13.21 21.88
N MET A 45 9.63 12.33 21.83
CA MET A 45 9.61 11.16 20.95
C MET A 45 8.59 10.11 21.39
N ILE A 46 8.48 9.82 22.70
CA ILE A 46 7.50 8.88 23.24
C ILE A 46 6.09 9.38 22.94
N LEU A 47 5.81 10.67 23.23
CA LEU A 47 4.51 11.27 22.94
C LEU A 47 4.20 11.33 21.43
N ALA A 48 5.23 11.40 20.58
CA ALA A 48 5.06 11.42 19.13
C ALA A 48 4.97 10.02 18.51
N GLY A 49 5.21 8.96 19.29
CA GLY A 49 5.31 7.60 18.77
C GLY A 49 6.47 7.40 17.78
N LEU A 50 7.55 8.19 17.91
CA LEU A 50 8.67 8.16 16.97
C LEU A 50 9.84 7.34 17.50
N LEU A 51 10.28 6.36 16.70
CA LEU A 51 11.53 5.63 16.95
C LEU A 51 12.74 6.53 16.63
N PRO A 52 13.84 6.50 17.43
CA PRO A 52 15.07 7.22 17.14
C PRO A 52 15.56 7.01 15.69
N LEU A 53 15.99 8.10 15.04
CA LEU A 53 16.42 8.06 13.64
C LEU A 53 17.64 7.16 13.43
N ASP A 54 18.58 7.11 14.37
CA ASP A 54 19.75 6.24 14.29
C ASP A 54 19.35 4.75 14.24
N LEU A 55 18.35 4.36 15.04
CA LEU A 55 17.80 3.00 15.01
C LEU A 55 17.10 2.69 13.68
N ARG A 56 16.33 3.64 13.13
CA ARG A 56 15.70 3.49 11.81
C ARG A 56 16.73 3.35 10.68
N ILE A 57 17.85 4.06 10.79
CA ILE A 57 18.95 3.98 9.82
C ILE A 57 19.59 2.59 9.85
N ARG A 58 19.83 2.03 11.05
CA ARG A 58 20.33 0.65 11.21
C ARG A 58 19.32 -0.39 10.71
N GLU A 59 18.03 -0.18 10.98
CA GLU A 59 16.95 -1.03 10.44
C GLU A 59 16.99 -1.08 8.91
N ALA A 60 17.11 0.08 8.26
CA ALA A 60 17.18 0.19 6.81
C ALA A 60 18.46 -0.43 6.22
N GLU A 61 19.60 -0.28 6.92
CA GLU A 61 20.87 -0.92 6.54
C GLU A 61 20.77 -2.45 6.62
N ALA A 62 20.20 -2.98 7.72
CA ALA A 62 20.00 -4.42 7.91
C ALA A 62 19.11 -5.01 6.81
N LEU A 63 17.99 -4.33 6.48
CA LEU A 63 17.11 -4.73 5.38
C LEU A 63 17.83 -4.71 4.03
N TYR A 64 18.71 -3.73 3.79
CA TYR A 64 19.49 -3.68 2.56
C TYR A 64 20.47 -4.86 2.45
N LYS A 65 21.19 -5.16 3.53
CA LYS A 65 22.12 -6.30 3.59
C LYS A 65 21.40 -7.64 3.38
N ALA A 66 20.25 -7.82 4.02
CA ALA A 66 19.39 -8.99 3.84
C ALA A 66 18.91 -9.13 2.39
N ARG A 67 18.41 -8.05 1.78
CA ARG A 67 17.99 -8.03 0.36
C ARG A 67 19.09 -8.36 -0.63
N LYS A 68 20.35 -8.01 -0.31
CA LYS A 68 21.50 -8.29 -1.17
C LYS A 68 22.18 -9.62 -0.87
N GLY A 69 21.67 -10.40 0.09
CA GLY A 69 22.29 -11.65 0.52
C GLY A 69 23.67 -11.46 1.17
N LEU A 70 23.98 -10.24 1.64
CA LEU A 70 25.28 -9.92 2.25
C LEU A 70 25.35 -10.37 3.72
N SER A 71 24.23 -10.34 4.43
CA SER A 71 24.10 -10.80 5.81
C SER A 71 22.62 -11.04 6.12
N MET A 72 22.33 -12.12 6.83
CA MET A 72 21.00 -12.48 7.35
C MET A 72 20.97 -12.46 8.89
N ASP A 73 21.95 -11.80 9.51
CA ASP A 73 22.15 -11.86 10.97
C ASP A 73 20.98 -11.27 11.75
N TYR A 74 20.25 -10.33 11.14
CA TYR A 74 19.07 -9.71 11.73
C TYR A 74 18.08 -9.25 10.66
N LEU A 75 16.84 -9.74 10.74
CA LEU A 75 15.70 -9.23 9.98
C LEU A 75 14.74 -8.53 10.95
N PRO A 76 14.40 -7.25 10.71
CA PRO A 76 13.48 -6.53 11.60
C PRO A 76 12.14 -7.26 11.75
N PRO A 77 11.56 -7.33 12.97
CA PRO A 77 10.28 -7.97 13.20
C PRO A 77 9.17 -7.43 12.28
N GLY A 78 8.36 -8.33 11.71
CA GLY A 78 7.27 -7.96 10.80
C GLY A 78 7.73 -7.50 9.41
N LYS A 79 9.01 -7.68 9.05
CA LYS A 79 9.49 -7.53 7.68
C LYS A 79 9.72 -8.89 7.07
N GLU A 80 8.96 -9.18 6.03
CA GLU A 80 9.19 -10.36 5.20
C GLU A 80 10.10 -9.97 4.03
N LEU A 81 11.03 -10.86 3.71
CA LEU A 81 11.89 -10.75 2.55
C LEU A 81 11.35 -11.69 1.47
N GLU A 82 11.18 -11.17 0.26
CA GLU A 82 10.90 -12.00 -0.90
C GLU A 82 12.03 -13.01 -1.07
N LYS A 83 11.68 -14.29 -1.09
CA LYS A 83 12.64 -15.35 -1.38
C LYS A 83 12.82 -15.43 -2.89
N GLU A 84 14.06 -15.61 -3.33
CA GLU A 84 14.31 -16.03 -4.70
C GLU A 84 13.78 -17.47 -4.84
N ILE A 85 12.82 -17.67 -5.75
CA ILE A 85 12.20 -18.97 -6.02
C ILE A 85 12.67 -19.41 -7.40
N ALA A 86 13.09 -20.67 -7.54
CA ALA A 86 13.47 -21.21 -8.82
C ALA A 86 12.29 -21.14 -9.80
N ASN A 87 12.57 -20.96 -11.09
CA ASN A 87 11.49 -20.79 -12.08
C ASN A 87 10.56 -22.02 -12.15
N THR A 88 11.05 -23.21 -11.77
CA THR A 88 10.30 -24.46 -11.65
C THR A 88 9.37 -24.53 -10.44
N GLU A 89 9.69 -23.81 -9.36
CA GLU A 89 8.93 -23.79 -8.10
C GLU A 89 7.92 -22.64 -8.05
N ARG A 90 7.93 -21.77 -9.06
CA ARG A 90 7.03 -20.64 -9.16
C ARG A 90 5.60 -21.15 -9.43
N PRO A 91 4.60 -20.72 -8.64
CA PRO A 91 3.22 -21.15 -8.89
C PRO A 91 2.79 -20.71 -10.30
N GLN A 92 2.12 -21.60 -11.02
CA GLN A 92 1.55 -21.28 -12.32
C GLN A 92 0.63 -20.07 -12.17
N PRO A 93 0.68 -19.07 -13.08
CA PRO A 93 -0.15 -17.86 -12.97
C PRO A 93 -1.64 -18.15 -12.78
N ALA A 94 -2.16 -19.21 -13.42
CA ALA A 94 -3.55 -19.65 -13.28
C ALA A 94 -3.90 -20.17 -11.87
N LYS A 95 -2.91 -20.62 -11.09
CA LYS A 95 -3.06 -21.10 -9.70
C LYS A 95 -2.78 -20.01 -8.66
N SER A 96 -2.33 -18.82 -9.09
CA SER A 96 -2.00 -17.69 -8.22
C SER A 96 -3.16 -16.70 -8.03
N MET A 97 -4.35 -16.99 -8.57
CA MET A 97 -5.55 -16.18 -8.34
C MET A 97 -5.97 -16.31 -6.87
N SER A 98 -5.80 -15.22 -6.11
CA SER A 98 -5.96 -15.20 -4.65
C SER A 98 -7.38 -14.92 -4.18
N SER A 99 -8.35 -14.83 -5.09
CA SER A 99 -9.72 -14.50 -4.74
C SER A 99 -10.64 -15.60 -5.22
N GLU A 100 -11.21 -16.33 -4.27
CA GLU A 100 -12.35 -17.20 -4.53
C GLU A 100 -13.53 -16.32 -4.97
N TYR A 101 -14.16 -16.69 -6.08
CA TYR A 101 -15.39 -16.07 -6.54
C TYR A 101 -16.47 -17.15 -6.64
N GLU A 102 -17.69 -16.80 -6.27
CA GLU A 102 -18.86 -17.65 -6.45
C GLU A 102 -19.75 -16.99 -7.51
N LEU A 103 -20.11 -17.76 -8.55
CA LEU A 103 -21.10 -17.31 -9.51
C LEU A 103 -22.47 -17.53 -8.88
N VAL A 104 -23.19 -16.44 -8.64
CA VAL A 104 -24.58 -16.50 -8.19
C VAL A 104 -25.46 -16.64 -9.42
N ASP A 105 -26.20 -17.75 -9.53
CA ASP A 105 -27.18 -17.98 -10.60
C ASP A 105 -28.48 -17.23 -10.25
N GLU A 106 -29.14 -16.61 -11.24
CA GLU A 106 -30.45 -15.95 -11.06
C GLU A 106 -31.55 -16.92 -10.61
N SER A 107 -31.31 -18.23 -10.75
CA SER A 107 -32.18 -19.30 -10.27
C SER A 107 -32.16 -19.50 -8.75
N ASP A 108 -31.20 -18.88 -8.04
CA ASP A 108 -31.14 -18.93 -6.58
C ASP A 108 -32.34 -18.17 -5.97
N PRO A 109 -33.00 -18.73 -4.93
CA PRO A 109 -34.19 -18.11 -4.34
C PRO A 109 -33.90 -16.82 -3.55
N ASP A 110 -32.63 -16.55 -3.21
CA ASP A 110 -32.19 -15.30 -2.59
C ASP A 110 -30.73 -14.98 -3.00
N PRO A 111 -30.51 -14.46 -4.22
CA PRO A 111 -29.17 -14.17 -4.73
C PRO A 111 -28.56 -12.93 -4.06
N LEU A 112 -29.39 -12.00 -3.61
CA LEU A 112 -28.95 -10.78 -2.91
C LEU A 112 -28.63 -11.01 -1.43
N GLY A 113 -29.33 -11.93 -0.75
CA GLY A 113 -29.11 -12.21 0.67
C GLY A 113 -27.74 -12.84 1.00
N LYS A 114 -27.07 -13.45 0.00
CA LYS A 114 -25.71 -14.00 0.14
C LYS A 114 -24.61 -12.94 -0.05
N ILE A 115 -24.91 -11.79 -0.64
CA ILE A 115 -23.92 -10.78 -1.01
C ILE A 115 -23.74 -9.81 0.16
N VAL A 116 -22.62 -9.94 0.88
CA VAL A 116 -22.23 -8.97 1.92
C VAL A 116 -21.43 -7.83 1.27
N GLY A 117 -22.10 -6.73 0.92
CA GLY A 117 -21.42 -5.55 0.37
C GLY A 117 -22.27 -4.68 -0.54
N PRO A 118 -21.70 -3.59 -1.09
CA PRO A 118 -22.38 -2.76 -2.08
C PRO A 118 -22.55 -3.53 -3.40
N GLN A 119 -23.72 -3.37 -4.03
CA GLN A 119 -24.01 -3.91 -5.36
C GLN A 119 -23.41 -2.97 -6.40
N ILE A 120 -22.64 -3.53 -7.33
CA ILE A 120 -21.96 -2.75 -8.37
C ILE A 120 -22.58 -3.10 -9.72
N TYR A 121 -23.11 -2.09 -10.40
CA TYR A 121 -23.59 -2.23 -11.77
C TYR A 121 -22.64 -1.52 -12.72
N THR A 122 -22.30 -2.21 -13.81
CA THR A 122 -21.33 -1.76 -14.81
C THR A 122 -21.98 -1.74 -16.18
N ASP A 123 -21.70 -0.72 -16.99
CA ASP A 123 -22.16 -0.66 -18.38
C ASP A 123 -21.10 -0.03 -19.30
N GLY A 124 -21.13 -0.43 -20.57
CA GLY A 124 -20.25 0.06 -21.64
C GLY A 124 -21.07 0.55 -22.83
N SER A 125 -20.74 1.74 -23.32
CA SER A 125 -21.46 2.38 -24.43
C SER A 125 -20.53 2.82 -25.55
N LYS A 126 -21.04 2.81 -26.79
CA LYS A 126 -20.38 3.42 -27.95
C LYS A 126 -21.40 4.07 -28.85
N ILE A 127 -21.26 5.37 -29.09
CA ILE A 127 -22.14 6.12 -29.99
C ILE A 127 -21.34 7.15 -30.79
N ASN A 128 -21.55 7.19 -32.10
CA ASN A 128 -20.94 8.20 -33.00
C ASN A 128 -19.43 8.41 -32.78
N GLY A 129 -18.66 7.33 -32.64
CA GLY A 129 -17.22 7.38 -32.43
C GLY A 129 -16.77 7.78 -31.01
N ARG A 130 -17.68 7.98 -30.07
CA ARG A 130 -17.38 8.15 -28.65
C ARG A 130 -17.64 6.86 -27.91
N VAL A 131 -16.74 6.50 -26.99
CA VAL A 131 -16.81 5.28 -26.19
C VAL A 131 -16.80 5.70 -24.73
N GLY A 132 -17.70 5.13 -23.94
CA GLY A 132 -17.79 5.43 -22.51
C GLY A 132 -18.07 4.17 -21.71
N ALA A 133 -17.66 4.18 -20.46
CA ALA A 133 -17.94 3.15 -19.47
C ALA A 133 -18.54 3.83 -18.22
N ALA A 134 -19.40 3.11 -17.52
CA ALA A 134 -20.05 3.60 -16.30
C ALA A 134 -20.05 2.51 -15.22
N ILE A 135 -19.88 2.94 -13.98
CA ILE A 135 -19.93 2.09 -12.78
C ILE A 135 -20.82 2.80 -11.77
N THR A 136 -21.73 2.08 -11.12
CA THR A 136 -22.60 2.62 -10.06
C THR A 136 -22.58 1.70 -8.85
N TRP A 137 -22.46 2.29 -7.66
CA TRP A 137 -22.48 1.59 -6.37
C TRP A 137 -23.83 1.79 -5.68
N TRP A 138 -24.47 0.69 -5.32
CA TRP A 138 -25.78 0.66 -4.69
C TRP A 138 -25.69 0.02 -3.31
N THR A 139 -26.33 0.63 -2.32
CA THR A 139 -26.43 0.10 -0.95
C THR A 139 -27.88 0.23 -0.51
N ASN A 140 -28.51 -0.88 -0.09
CA ASN A 140 -29.91 -0.91 0.33
C ASN A 140 -30.86 -0.27 -0.71
N ASP A 141 -30.74 -0.68 -1.97
CA ASP A 141 -31.54 -0.20 -3.10
C ASP A 141 -31.46 1.31 -3.37
N LYS A 142 -30.40 1.96 -2.87
CA LYS A 142 -30.12 3.37 -3.13
C LYS A 142 -28.74 3.55 -3.73
N GLU A 143 -28.68 4.29 -4.83
CA GLU A 143 -27.44 4.72 -5.45
C GLU A 143 -26.64 5.60 -4.46
N SER A 144 -25.42 5.17 -4.16
CA SER A 144 -24.50 5.87 -3.27
C SER A 144 -23.50 6.71 -4.06
N GLU A 145 -22.94 6.14 -5.13
CA GLU A 145 -21.87 6.76 -5.91
C GLU A 145 -21.91 6.24 -7.35
N TYR A 146 -21.42 7.05 -8.28
CA TYR A 146 -21.24 6.65 -9.67
C TYR A 146 -19.95 7.22 -10.24
N GLN A 147 -19.40 6.52 -11.23
CA GLN A 147 -18.25 6.96 -11.99
C GLN A 147 -18.51 6.74 -13.48
N THR A 148 -18.19 7.74 -14.30
CA THR A 148 -18.19 7.60 -15.76
C THR A 148 -16.78 7.80 -16.30
N LEU A 149 -16.43 7.01 -17.30
CA LEU A 149 -15.08 6.90 -17.85
C LEU A 149 -15.19 7.08 -19.37
N SER A 150 -14.46 8.03 -19.92
CA SER A 150 -14.38 8.23 -21.37
C SER A 150 -13.19 7.45 -21.93
N LEU A 151 -13.42 6.67 -22.97
CA LEU A 151 -12.43 5.83 -23.63
C LEU A 151 -12.12 6.35 -25.03
N HIS A 152 -11.00 5.89 -25.58
CA HIS A 152 -10.60 6.29 -26.93
C HIS A 152 -11.62 5.78 -27.98
N PRO A 153 -11.92 6.54 -29.05
CA PRO A 153 -12.85 6.15 -30.12
C PRO A 153 -12.64 4.76 -30.75
N SER A 154 -11.39 4.28 -30.74
CA SER A 154 -11.03 2.96 -31.26
C SER A 154 -11.54 1.79 -30.40
N CYS A 155 -11.86 2.03 -29.13
CA CYS A 155 -12.31 1.00 -28.21
C CYS A 155 -13.68 0.44 -28.62
N SER A 156 -13.91 -0.86 -28.44
CA SER A 156 -15.22 -1.48 -28.67
C SER A 156 -16.14 -1.32 -27.46
N VAL A 157 -17.44 -1.58 -27.65
CA VAL A 157 -18.41 -1.63 -26.54
C VAL A 157 -17.99 -2.69 -25.51
N TYR A 158 -17.54 -3.86 -25.96
CA TYR A 158 -17.05 -4.93 -25.08
C TYR A 158 -15.82 -4.51 -24.25
N GLN A 159 -14.89 -3.78 -24.86
CA GLN A 159 -13.74 -3.25 -24.13
C GLN A 159 -14.16 -2.20 -23.09
N ALA A 160 -15.17 -1.40 -23.39
CA ALA A 160 -15.72 -0.44 -22.43
C ALA A 160 -16.41 -1.13 -21.26
N ALA A 161 -17.24 -2.14 -21.53
CA ALA A 161 -17.92 -2.93 -20.49
C ALA A 161 -16.90 -3.65 -19.59
N MET A 162 -15.87 -4.25 -20.19
CA MET A 162 -14.82 -4.95 -19.44
C MET A 162 -13.88 -4.02 -18.69
N TYR A 163 -13.79 -2.75 -19.09
CA TYR A 163 -13.05 -1.72 -18.35
C TYR A 163 -13.82 -1.19 -17.14
N ALA A 164 -15.14 -1.37 -17.12
CA ALA A 164 -16.00 -1.01 -16.00
C ALA A 164 -16.03 -2.08 -14.89
N LEU A 165 -15.65 -3.33 -15.21
CA LEU A 165 -15.53 -4.47 -14.28
C LEU A 165 -14.20 -4.46 -13.52
#